data_AF-A0A432Z1L8-F1
#
_entry.id   AF-A0A432Z1L8-F1
#
_cell.length_a   1.000
_cell.length_b   1.000
_cell.length_c   1.000
_cell.angle_alpha   90.00
_cell.angle_beta   90.00
_cell.angle_gamma   90.00
#
_symmetry.space_group_name_H-M   'P 1'
#
loop_
_entity.id
_entity.type
_entity.pdbx_description
1 polymer ?
#
loop_
_entity_poly.entity_id
_entity_poly.type
_entity_poly.pdbx_seq_one_letter_code
_entity_poly.pdbx_strand_id
1 'polypeptide(L)' 'MNREGFQQLQDLEALLKKGLQRLDEQTKQFESNWHTLTDSYEGEGAEEAEELHLQASNNLSSYLQQLEHLVKITADELG' A
#
# COMPACT_ATOMS: atom_id res chain seq x y z
N MET A 1 -21.00 20.66 10.20
CA MET A 1 -21.05 19.75 9.03
C MET A 1 -22.51 19.43 8.72
N ASN A 2 -22.95 19.45 7.47
CA ASN A 2 -24.29 19.02 7.10
C ASN A 2 -24.36 17.48 7.05
N ARG A 3 -25.56 16.90 7.12
CA ARG A 3 -25.75 15.43 7.13
C ARG A 3 -25.15 14.74 5.92
N GLU A 4 -25.18 15.40 4.76
CA GLU A 4 -24.65 14.89 3.50
C GLU A 4 -23.12 14.86 3.48
N GLY A 5 -22.44 15.92 3.93
CA GLY A 5 -20.98 15.96 4.01
C GLY A 5 -20.41 14.98 5.03
N PHE A 6 -21.12 14.74 6.14
CA PHE A 6 -20.75 13.72 7.11
C PHE A 6 -20.83 12.30 6.51
N GLN A 7 -21.90 12.00 5.77
CA GLN A 7 -22.03 10.71 5.09
C GLN A 7 -20.94 10.50 4.03
N GLN A 8 -20.60 11.54 3.26
CA GLN A 8 -19.53 11.48 2.26
C GLN A 8 -18.17 11.17 2.90
N LEU A 9 -17.88 11.72 4.08
CA LEU A 9 -16.65 11.41 4.81
C LEU A 9 -16.62 9.97 5.33
N GLN A 10 -17.75 9.44 5.81
CA GLN A 10 -17.84 8.03 6.21
C GLN A 10 -17.62 7.09 5.01
N ASP A 11 -18.23 7.40 3.87
CA ASP A 11 -18.07 6.61 2.64
C ASP A 11 -16.62 6.67 2.14
N LEU A 12 -15.98 7.84 2.23
CA LEU A 12 -14.56 8.03 1.90
C LEU A 12 -13.66 7.23 2.84
N GLU A 13 -13.89 7.27 4.15
CA GLU A 13 -13.12 6.51 5.13
C GLU A 13 -13.19 5.01 4.84
N ALA A 14 -14.40 4.49 4.56
CA ALA A 14 -14.60 3.09 4.20
C ALA A 14 -13.86 2.71 2.91
N LEU A 15 -13.88 3.58 1.90
CA LEU A 15 -13.17 3.37 0.64
C LEU A 15 -11.65 3.36 0.85
N LEU A 16 -11.12 4.30 1.63
CA LEU A 16 -9.69 4.39 1.95
C LEU A 16 -9.22 3.15 2.73
N LYS A 17 -9.96 2.72 3.75
CA LYS A 17 -9.65 1.50 4.52
C LYS A 17 -9.60 0.25 3.64
N LYS A 18 -10.58 0.10 2.74
CA LYS A 18 -10.59 -1.01 1.78
C LYS A 18 -9.43 -0.93 0.78
N GLY A 19 -9.10 0.27 0.32
CA GLY A 19 -7.95 0.52 -0.56
C GLY A 19 -6.63 0.15 0.12
N LEU A 20 -6.45 0.58 1.37
CA LEU A 20 -5.28 0.26 2.20
C LEU A 20 -5.12 -1.24 2.38
N GLN A 21 -6.19 -1.95 2.79
CA GLN A 21 -6.15 -3.40 2.96
C GLN A 21 -5.74 -4.11 1.66
N ARG A 22 -6.34 -3.72 0.52
CA ARG A 22 -6.01 -4.32 -0.76
C ARG A 22 -4.56 -4.06 -1.17
N LEU A 23 -4.05 -2.85 -0.96
CA LEU A 23 -2.66 -2.52 -1.29
C LEU A 23 -1.68 -3.32 -0.43
N ASP A 24 -1.95 -3.46 0.88
CA ASP A 24 -1.13 -4.25 1.79
C ASP A 24 -1.09 -5.73 1.39
N GLU A 25 -2.25 -6.31 1.02
CA GLU A 25 -2.32 -7.68 0.49
C GLU A 25 -1.51 -7.84 -0.81
N GLN A 26 -1.58 -6.86 -1.72
CA GLN A 26 -0.82 -6.87 -2.98
C GLN A 26 0.69 -6.72 -2.76
N THR A 27 1.11 -5.87 -1.81
CA THR A 27 2.51 -5.72 -1.43
C THR A 27 3.06 -7.01 -0.83
N LYS A 28 2.32 -7.66 0.07
CA LYS A 28 2.70 -8.96 0.63
C LYS A 28 2.83 -10.04 -0.44
N GLN A 29 1.90 -10.06 -1.41
CA GLN A 29 1.99 -11.00 -2.53
C GLN A 29 3.19 -10.71 -3.43
N PHE A 30 3.48 -9.43 -3.68
CA PHE A 30 4.67 -9.01 -4.44
C PHE A 30 5.96 -9.49 -3.76
N GLU A 31 6.11 -9.26 -2.45
CA GLU A 31 7.26 -9.73 -1.68
C GLU A 31 7.39 -11.25 -1.71
N SER A 32 6.28 -11.97 -1.50
CA SER A 32 6.27 -13.43 -1.55
C SER A 32 6.68 -13.97 -2.92
N ASN A 33 6.23 -13.32 -4.00
CA ASN A 33 6.62 -13.69 -5.36
C ASN A 33 8.09 -13.42 -5.61
N TRP A 34 8.61 -12.29 -5.09
CA TRP A 34 10.03 -11.95 -5.18
C TRP A 34 10.90 -13.01 -4.51
N HIS A 35 10.61 -13.35 -3.26
CA HIS A 35 11.37 -14.37 -2.51
C HIS A 35 11.34 -15.73 -3.24
N THR A 36 10.18 -16.13 -3.75
CA THR A 36 10.07 -17.38 -4.54
C THR A 36 10.92 -17.36 -5.81
N LEU A 37 11.07 -16.19 -6.45
CA LEU A 37 11.88 -16.02 -7.66
C LEU A 37 13.38 -16.02 -7.34
N THR A 38 13.78 -15.41 -6.22
CA THR A 38 15.19 -15.16 -5.89
C THR A 38 15.83 -16.20 -4.99
N ASP A 39 15.05 -17.06 -4.32
CA ASP A 39 15.54 -18.16 -3.45
C ASP A 39 16.59 -19.08 -4.11
N SER A 40 16.70 -19.06 -5.45
CA SER A 40 17.71 -19.83 -6.20
C SER A 40 18.35 -19.07 -7.37
N TYR A 41 18.21 -17.74 -7.45
CA TYR A 41 18.68 -16.97 -8.60
C TYR A 41 20.07 -16.34 -8.35
N GLU A 42 21.11 -16.97 -8.89
CA GLU A 42 22.50 -16.44 -8.90
C GLU A 42 22.95 -16.04 -10.32
N GLY A 43 21.99 -15.66 -11.17
CA GLY A 43 22.24 -15.35 -12.59
C GLY A 43 22.81 -13.95 -12.84
N GLU A 44 23.27 -13.72 -14.07
CA GLU A 44 23.61 -12.39 -14.56
C GLU A 44 22.39 -11.46 -14.41
N GLY A 45 22.61 -10.28 -13.84
CA GLY A 45 21.57 -9.29 -13.53
C GLY A 45 20.78 -9.51 -12.24
N ALA A 46 21.23 -10.40 -11.34
CA ALA A 46 20.64 -10.53 -10.00
C ALA A 46 20.70 -9.23 -9.19
N GLU A 47 21.80 -8.49 -9.26
CA GLU A 47 21.96 -7.19 -8.58
C GLU A 47 20.97 -6.15 -9.11
N GLU A 48 20.84 -6.03 -10.44
CA GLU A 48 19.90 -5.08 -11.07
C GLU A 48 18.44 -5.45 -10.76
N ALA A 49 18.12 -6.74 -10.71
CA ALA A 49 16.80 -7.21 -10.32
C ALA A 49 16.49 -6.88 -8.85
N GLU A 50 17.45 -7.06 -7.93
CA GLU A 50 17.33 -6.66 -6.52
C GLU A 50 17.18 -5.14 -6.37
N GLU A 51 17.92 -4.33 -7.12
CA GLU A 51 17.74 -2.88 -7.12
C GLU A 51 16.33 -2.46 -7.55
N LEU A 52 15.79 -3.09 -8.61
CA LEU A 52 14.43 -2.84 -9.07
C LEU A 52 13.38 -3.30 -8.05
N HIS A 53 13.60 -4.44 -7.39
CA HIS A 53 12.74 -4.89 -6.29
C HIS A 53 12.75 -3.90 -5.13
N LEU A 54 13.92 -3.45 -4.68
CA LEU A 54 14.03 -2.46 -3.60
C LEU A 54 13.34 -1.15 -3.96
N GLN A 55 13.47 -0.67 -5.20
CA GLN A 55 12.76 0.51 -5.68
C GLN A 55 11.24 0.31 -5.66
N ALA A 56 10.74 -0.83 -6.16
CA ALA A 56 9.32 -1.16 -6.15
C ALA A 56 8.76 -1.24 -4.72
N SER A 57 9.48 -1.91 -3.82
CA SER A 57 9.15 -2.08 -2.40
C SER A 57 9.06 -0.74 -1.69
N ASN A 58 10.04 0.15 -1.91
CA ASN A 58 10.05 1.49 -1.36
C ASN A 58 8.86 2.34 -1.86
N ASN A 59 8.54 2.23 -3.15
CA ASN A 59 7.38 2.93 -3.72
C ASN A 59 6.07 2.43 -3.11
N LEU A 60 5.88 1.11 -3.00
CA LEU A 60 4.70 0.51 -2.38
C LEU A 60 4.57 0.91 -0.90
N SER A 61 5.66 0.89 -0.15
CA SER A 61 5.71 1.35 1.24
C SER A 61 5.31 2.82 1.39
N SER A 62 5.81 3.70 0.51
CA SER A 62 5.43 5.12 0.47
C SER A 62 3.93 5.30 0.20
N TYR A 63 3.35 4.53 -0.73
CA TYR A 63 1.91 4.59 -1.00
C TYR A 63 1.07 4.07 0.17
N LEU A 64 1.50 3.01 0.85
CA LEU A 64 0.86 2.51 2.06
C LEU A 64 0.82 3.60 3.15
N GLN A 65 1.96 4.24 3.42
CA GLN A 65 2.05 5.31 4.42
C GLN A 65 1.15 6.51 4.07
N GLN A 66 1.07 6.89 2.79
CA GLN A 66 0.17 7.96 2.33
C GLN A 66 -1.30 7.59 2.52
N LEU A 67 -1.70 6.37 2.19
CA LEU A 67 -3.06 5.88 2.40
C LEU A 67 -3.43 5.78 3.88
N GLU A 68 -2.52 5.26 4.72
CA GLU A 68 -2.68 5.24 6.18
C GLU A 68 -2.88 6.65 6.74
N HIS A 69 -2.10 7.61 6.25
CA HIS A 69 -2.23 9.01 6.65
C HIS A 69 -3.58 9.60 6.24
N LEU A 70 -4.07 9.31 5.03
CA LEU A 70 -5.38 9.75 4.56
C LEU A 70 -6.53 9.12 5.35
N VAL A 71 -6.44 7.83 5.68
CA VAL A 71 -7.40 7.16 6.57
C VAL A 71 -7.43 7.87 7.92
N LYS A 72 -6.27 8.17 8.49
CA LYS A 72 -6.17 8.86 9.79
C LYS A 72 -6.81 10.24 9.75
N ILE A 73 -6.45 11.08 8.76
CA ILE A 73 -7.05 12.42 8.62
C ILE A 73 -8.57 12.32 8.50
N THR A 74 -9.07 11.39 7.68
CA THR A 74 -10.51 11.24 7.47
C THR A 74 -11.23 10.78 8.73
N ALA A 75 -10.62 9.88 9.51
CA ALA A 75 -11.15 9.45 10.81
C ALA A 75 -11.16 10.60 11.83
N ASP A 76 -10.08 11.40 11.89
CA ASP A 76 -9.98 12.57 12.78
C ASP A 76 -11.06 13.62 12.45
N GLU A 77 -11.44 13.77 11.17
CA GLU A 77 -12.53 14.66 10.73
C GLU A 77 -13.95 14.12 11.08
N LEU A 78 -14.09 12.82 11.34
CA LEU A 78 -15.36 12.19 11.72
C LEU A 78 -15.64 12.25 13.24
N GLY A 79 -14.59 12.34 14.07
CA GLY A 79 -14.67 12.51 15.53
C GLY A 79 -14.30 11.27 16.34
#